data_AF-A0A957TUC4-F1
#
_entry.id   AF-A0A957TUC4-F1
#
_cell.length_a   1.000
_cell.length_b   1.000
_cell.length_c   1.000
_cell.angle_alpha   90.00
_cell.angle_beta   90.00
_cell.angle_gamma   90.00
#
_symmetry.space_group_name_H-M   'P 1'
#
loop_
_entity.id
_entity.type
_entity.pdbx_description
1 polymer ?
#
loop_
_entity_poly.entity_id
_entity_poly.type
_entity_poly.pdbx_seq_one_letter_code
_entity_poly.pdbx_strand_id
1 'polypeptide(L)'
;MMIVSILQWGTAGLALGFALLVARGFWLWQGWWRWAIALPVLLFIGVIGNIGIGIWLDPTSHNLWPFEVLLWLAAAVGVTGLLYLARWLRRHYSFHALRGMLG
;
A
#
# COMPACT_ATOMS: atom_id res chain seq x y z
N MET A 1 -27.94 -7.42 5.86
CA MET A 1 -27.36 -7.34 4.50
C MET A 1 -26.58 -6.04 4.24
N MET A 2 -26.83 -4.91 4.93
CA MET A 2 -26.10 -3.64 4.75
C MET A 2 -24.58 -3.70 5.09
N ILE A 3 -24.19 -4.40 6.16
CA ILE A 3 -22.79 -4.50 6.62
C ILE A 3 -21.89 -5.18 5.58
N VAL A 4 -22.37 -6.26 4.95
CA VAL A 4 -21.63 -7.00 3.92
C VAL A 4 -21.35 -6.12 2.71
N SER A 5 -22.34 -5.32 2.28
CA SER A 5 -22.17 -4.36 1.18
C SER A 5 -21.12 -3.30 1.50
N ILE A 6 -21.14 -2.73 2.71
CA ILE A 6 -20.15 -1.72 3.13
C ILE A 6 -18.74 -2.32 3.11
N LEU A 7 -18.56 -3.54 3.62
CA LEU A 7 -17.26 -4.21 3.64
C LEU A 7 -16.75 -4.48 2.23
N GLN A 8 -17.61 -4.94 1.32
CA GLN A 8 -17.26 -5.19 -0.08
C GLN A 8 -16.84 -3.91 -0.80
N TRP A 9 -17.65 -2.85 -0.73
CA TRP A 9 -17.35 -1.58 -1.39
C TRP A 9 -16.13 -0.88 -0.77
N GLY A 10 -15.97 -0.95 0.55
CA GLY A 10 -14.79 -0.42 1.24
C GLY A 10 -13.51 -1.11 0.82
N THR A 11 -13.54 -2.45 0.71
CA THR A 11 -12.40 -3.24 0.23
C THR A 11 -12.06 -2.89 -1.22
N ALA A 12 -13.07 -2.84 -2.10
CA ALA A 12 -12.87 -2.50 -3.51
C ALA A 12 -12.30 -1.08 -3.69
N GLY A 13 -12.81 -0.11 -2.94
CA GLY A 13 -12.32 1.27 -2.95
C GLY A 13 -10.86 1.37 -2.50
N LEU A 14 -10.50 0.72 -1.40
CA LEU A 14 -9.11 0.67 -0.93
C LEU A 14 -8.19 -0.05 -1.92
N ALA A 15 -8.65 -1.14 -2.53
CA ALA A 15 -7.87 -1.91 -3.49
C ALA A 15 -7.55 -1.08 -4.74
N LEU A 16 -8.57 -0.37 -5.26
CA LEU A 16 -8.41 0.53 -6.38
C LEU A 16 -7.47 1.70 -6.02
N GLY A 17 -7.67 2.33 -4.85
CA GLY A 17 -6.82 3.42 -4.38
C GLY A 17 -5.35 2.98 -4.24
N PHE A 18 -5.12 1.81 -3.65
CA PHE A 18 -3.79 1.21 -3.54
C PHE A 18 -3.17 0.97 -4.91
N ALA A 19 -3.88 0.31 -5.81
CA ALA A 19 -3.41 0.01 -7.16
C ALA A 19 -3.06 1.27 -7.94
N LEU A 20 -3.90 2.31 -7.87
CA LEU A 20 -3.65 3.59 -8.53
C LEU A 20 -2.43 4.32 -7.95
N LEU A 21 -2.26 4.34 -6.63
CA LEU A 21 -1.09 4.95 -5.98
C LEU A 21 0.21 4.25 -6.39
N VAL A 22 0.19 2.92 -6.41
CA VAL A 22 1.32 2.08 -6.81
C VAL A 22 1.64 2.29 -8.30
N ALA A 23 0.64 2.19 -9.18
CA ALA A 23 0.81 2.38 -10.62
C ALA A 23 1.37 3.77 -10.95
N ARG A 24 0.81 4.81 -10.32
CA ARG A 24 1.32 6.18 -10.42
C ARG A 24 2.77 6.28 -9.94
N GLY A 25 3.11 5.59 -8.86
CA GLY A 25 4.48 5.55 -8.33
C GLY A 25 5.46 4.92 -9.31
N PHE A 26 5.08 3.78 -9.88
CA PHE A 26 5.87 3.10 -10.90
C PHE A 26 6.07 3.92 -12.17
N TRP A 27 5.06 4.67 -12.61
CA TRP A 27 5.16 5.53 -13.80
C TRP A 27 5.96 6.81 -13.57
N LEU A 28 5.77 7.47 -12.42
CA LEU A 28 6.34 8.81 -12.20
C LEU A 28 7.69 8.78 -11.47
N TRP A 29 8.03 7.70 -10.78
CA TRP A 29 9.24 7.65 -9.96
C TRP A 29 10.39 6.99 -10.71
N GLN A 30 11.58 7.57 -10.54
CA GLN A 30 12.82 7.12 -11.17
C GLN A 30 13.83 6.73 -10.08
N GLY A 31 14.74 5.82 -10.43
CA GLY A 31 15.76 5.28 -9.53
C GLY A 31 15.19 4.41 -8.40
N TRP A 32 15.91 4.33 -7.28
CA TRP A 32 15.59 3.46 -6.13
C TRP A 32 14.17 3.64 -5.56
N TRP A 33 13.56 4.81 -5.72
CA TRP A 33 12.18 5.06 -5.28
C TRP A 33 11.16 4.20 -6.02
N ARG A 34 11.41 3.86 -7.30
CA ARG A 34 10.54 2.98 -8.07
C ARG A 34 10.48 1.57 -7.47
N TRP A 35 11.58 1.08 -6.93
CA TRP A 35 11.61 -0.22 -6.26
C TRP A 35 11.00 -0.16 -4.85
N ALA A 36 11.14 0.97 -4.15
CA ALA A 36 10.52 1.16 -2.85
C ALA A 36 8.99 0.98 -2.90
N ILE A 37 8.32 1.39 -3.99
CA ILE A 37 6.87 1.21 -4.13
C ILE A 37 6.44 -0.21 -4.52
N ALA A 38 7.39 -1.07 -4.91
CA ALA A 38 7.13 -2.50 -5.11
C ALA A 38 6.96 -3.22 -3.76
N LEU A 39 7.61 -2.73 -2.70
CA LEU A 39 7.63 -3.41 -1.40
C LEU A 39 6.22 -3.58 -0.78
N PRO A 40 5.36 -2.55 -0.73
CA PRO A 40 3.98 -2.72 -0.24
C PRO A 40 3.18 -3.75 -1.05
N VAL A 41 3.41 -3.83 -2.36
CA VAL A 41 2.74 -4.81 -3.23
C VAL A 41 3.16 -6.22 -2.88
N LEU A 42 4.46 -6.48 -2.77
CA LEU A 42 5.00 -7.79 -2.44
C LEU A 42 4.53 -8.26 -1.06
N LEU A 43 4.52 -7.37 -0.07
CA LEU A 43 4.01 -7.68 1.26
C LEU A 43 2.51 -8.03 1.22
N PHE A 44 1.70 -7.26 0.49
CA PHE A 44 0.28 -7.54 0.37
C PHE A 44 0.01 -8.87 -0.35
N ILE A 45 0.73 -9.17 -1.44
CA ILE A 45 0.65 -10.48 -2.10
C ILE A 45 1.02 -11.61 -1.13
N GLY A 46 2.07 -11.42 -0.32
CA GLY A 46 2.47 -12.38 0.71
C GLY A 46 1.38 -12.64 1.74
N VAL A 47 0.65 -11.61 2.19
CA VAL A 47 -0.49 -11.74 3.10
C VAL A 47 -1.61 -12.57 2.45
N ILE A 48 -2.00 -12.25 1.21
CA ILE A 48 -3.06 -13.00 0.52
C ILE A 48 -2.65 -14.47 0.34
N GLY A 49 -1.39 -14.72 -0.01
CA GLY A 49 -0.84 -16.08 -0.10
C GLY A 49 -0.87 -16.80 1.25
N ASN A 50 -0.49 -16.12 2.34
CA ASN A 50 -0.51 -16.67 3.69
C ASN A 50 -1.94 -17.04 4.13
N ILE A 51 -2.92 -16.18 3.87
CA ILE A 51 -4.34 -16.47 4.13
C ILE A 51 -4.80 -17.69 3.33
N GLY A 52 -4.49 -17.72 2.02
CA GLY A 52 -4.89 -18.83 1.16
C GLY A 52 -4.28 -20.17 1.57
N ILE A 53 -2.98 -20.18 1.90
CA ILE A 53 -2.29 -21.37 2.42
C ILE A 53 -2.87 -21.77 3.77
N GLY A 54 -3.13 -20.81 4.66
CA GLY A 54 -3.74 -21.06 5.96
C GLY A 54 -5.10 -21.74 5.82
N ILE A 55 -6.00 -21.19 5.01
CA ILE A 55 -7.32 -21.78 4.73
C ILE A 55 -7.20 -23.18 4.14
N TRP A 56 -6.21 -23.41 3.27
CA TRP A 56 -6.00 -24.71 2.65
C TRP A 56 -5.51 -25.79 3.63
N LEU A 57 -4.65 -25.40 4.59
CA LEU A 57 -4.14 -26.29 5.64
C LEU A 57 -5.16 -26.53 6.75
N ASP A 58 -5.84 -25.46 7.18
CA ASP A 58 -6.86 -25.48 8.21
C ASP A 58 -7.92 -24.39 7.90
N PRO A 59 -9.14 -24.79 7.48
CA PRO A 59 -10.21 -23.85 7.15
C PRO A 59 -10.61 -22.93 8.32
N THR A 60 -10.25 -23.30 9.55
CA THR A 60 -10.57 -22.53 10.76
C THR A 60 -9.52 -21.49 11.14
N SER A 61 -8.40 -21.42 10.41
CA SER A 61 -7.28 -20.53 10.76
C SER A 61 -7.53 -19.06 10.41
N HIS A 62 -8.38 -18.78 9.42
CA HIS A 62 -8.69 -17.42 8.94
C HIS A 62 -10.20 -17.16 8.89
N ASN A 63 -10.89 -17.39 10.01
CA ASN A 63 -12.33 -17.16 10.13
C ASN A 63 -12.73 -15.70 9.91
N LEU A 64 -11.77 -14.79 10.07
CA LEU A 64 -11.91 -13.35 9.94
C LEU A 64 -11.24 -12.81 8.66
N TRP A 65 -10.92 -13.69 7.70
CA TRP A 65 -10.18 -13.31 6.48
C TRP A 65 -10.71 -12.06 5.76
N PRO A 66 -12.04 -11.78 5.70
CA PRO A 66 -12.51 -10.54 5.05
C PRO A 66 -12.05 -9.28 5.78
N PHE A 67 -12.00 -9.32 7.11
CA PHE A 67 -11.49 -8.22 7.93
C PHE A 67 -9.96 -8.15 7.91
N GLU A 68 -9.28 -9.29 7.91
CA GLU A 68 -7.82 -9.35 7.78
C GLU A 68 -7.37 -8.70 6.49
N VAL A 69 -7.99 -9.06 5.35
CA VAL A 69 -7.70 -8.46 4.04
C VAL A 69 -7.92 -6.94 4.08
N LEU A 70 -9.04 -6.48 4.66
CA LEU A 70 -9.35 -5.06 4.76
C LEU A 70 -8.29 -4.29 5.58
N LEU A 71 -7.88 -4.83 6.73
CA LEU A 71 -6.87 -4.22 7.59
C LEU A 71 -5.50 -4.17 6.91
N TRP A 72 -5.07 -5.28 6.30
CA TRP A 72 -3.80 -5.34 5.59
C TRP A 72 -3.77 -4.44 4.36
N LEU A 73 -4.90 -4.30 3.67
CA LEU A 73 -5.02 -3.39 2.54
C LEU A 73 -4.97 -1.92 2.99
N ALA A 74 -5.65 -1.57 4.09
CA ALA A 74 -5.55 -0.24 4.68
C ALA A 74 -4.11 0.08 5.12
N ALA A 75 -3.41 -0.90 5.71
CA ALA A 75 -2.00 -0.76 6.06
C ALA A 75 -1.11 -0.55 4.81
N ALA A 76 -1.34 -1.31 3.73
CA ALA A 76 -0.61 -1.16 2.47
C ALA A 76 -0.81 0.23 1.83
N VAL A 77 -2.04 0.75 1.86
CA VAL A 77 -2.34 2.14 1.46
C VAL A 77 -1.59 3.13 2.35
N GLY A 78 -1.63 2.95 3.66
CA GLY A 78 -0.93 3.81 4.63
C GLY A 78 0.58 3.86 4.39
N VAL A 79 1.23 2.71 4.26
CA VAL A 79 2.67 2.60 3.95
C VAL A 79 3.00 3.27 2.62
N THR A 80 2.17 3.06 1.59
CA THR A 80 2.36 3.71 0.28
C THR A 80 2.23 5.22 0.40
N GLY A 81 1.25 5.73 1.14
CA GLY A 81 1.09 7.14 1.45
C GLY A 81 2.31 7.74 2.16
N LEU A 82 2.88 7.01 3.14
CA LEU A 82 4.11 7.41 3.82
C LEU A 82 5.30 7.47 2.86
N LEU A 83 5.43 6.55 1.91
CA LEU A 83 6.47 6.63 0.87
C LEU A 83 6.31 7.86 -0.02
N TYR A 84 5.08 8.19 -0.40
CA TYR A 84 4.78 9.43 -1.13
C TYR A 84 5.19 10.67 -0.33
N LEU A 85 4.86 10.70 0.96
CA LEU A 85 5.21 11.79 1.87
C LEU A 85 6.72 11.92 2.03
N ALA A 86 7.42 10.82 2.30
CA ALA A 86 8.88 10.80 2.44
C ALA A 86 9.59 11.31 1.18
N ARG A 87 9.10 10.91 0.00
CA ARG A 87 9.62 11.40 -1.28
C ARG A 87 9.35 12.89 -1.49
N TRP A 88 8.15 13.35 -1.12
CA TRP A 88 7.79 14.77 -1.21
C TRP A 88 8.69 15.62 -0.31
N LEU A 89 8.88 15.22 0.95
CA LEU A 89 9.78 15.86 1.90
C LEU A 89 11.21 15.91 1.36
N ARG A 90 11.76 14.79 0.87
CA ARG A 90 13.10 14.75 0.28
C ARG A 90 13.26 15.78 -0.84
N ARG A 91 12.28 15.87 -1.75
CA ARG A 91 12.34 16.84 -2.85
C ARG A 91 12.34 18.27 -2.30
N HIS A 92 11.48 18.59 -1.33
CA HIS A 92 11.39 19.94 -0.76
C HIS A 92 12.66 20.37 -0.01
N TYR A 93 13.24 19.50 0.82
CA TYR A 93 14.45 19.84 1.56
C TYR A 93 15.70 19.96 0.68
N SER A 94 15.79 19.19 -0.41
CA SER A 94 16.88 19.35 -1.39
C SER A 94 16.90 20.72 -2.07
N PHE A 95 15.74 21.38 -2.24
CA PHE A 95 15.68 22.72 -2.82
C PHE A 95 16.17 23.82 -1.86
N HIS A 96 15.89 23.71 -0.56
CA HIS A 96 16.34 24.70 0.42
C HIS A 96 17.87 24.66 0.63
N ALA A 97 18.47 23.48 0.60
CA ALA A 97 19.92 23.32 0.72
C ALA A 97 20.67 24.00 -0.44
N LEU A 98 20.18 23.88 -1.68
CA LEU A 98 20.79 24.52 -2.86
C LEU A 98 20.61 26.04 -2.87
N ARG A 99 19.48 26.55 -2.37
CA ARG A 99 19.21 27.99 -2.33
C ARG A 99 20.09 28.73 -1.31
N GLY A 100 20.50 28.07 -0.23
CA GLY A 100 21.40 28.64 0.79
C GLY A 100 22.88 28.69 0.38
N MET A 101 23.28 28.02 -0.70
CA MET A 101 24.67 28.03 -1.22
C MET A 101 24.89 29.07 -2.32
N LEU A 102 23.82 29.64 -2.88
CA LEU A 102 23.85 30.60 -3.98
C LEU A 102 23.51 32.04 -3.56
N GLY A 103 23.33 32.29 -2.26
CA GLY A 103 23.18 33.62 -1.67
C GLY A 103 24.37 33.93 -0.78
#